data_AF-A0A4Y8PR93-F1
#
_entry.id   AF-A0A4Y8PR93-F1
#
_cell.length_a   1.000
_cell.length_b   1.000
_cell.length_c   1.000
_cell.angle_alpha   90.00
_cell.angle_beta   90.00
_cell.angle_gamma   90.00
#
_symmetry.space_group_name_H-M   'P 1'
#
loop_
_entity.id
_entity.type
_entity.pdbx_description
1 polymer ?
#
loop_
_entity_poly.entity_id
_entity_poly.type
_entity_poly.pdbx_seq_one_letter_code
_entity_poly.pdbx_strand_id
1 'polypeptide(L)' 'VVSASGTNTDTYVELSFSSSAGSLAPGATLEVQTRVNKSDWSNYNQSNDYSFNASATNFVDWNKVTGYISGSLQWGIAP' A
#
# COMPACT_ATOMS: atom_id res chain seq x y z
N VAL A 1 -14.99 -3.49 -2.98
CA VAL A 1 -13.87 -3.41 -3.94
C VAL A 1 -13.55 -1.94 -4.10
N VAL A 2 -12.35 -1.53 -3.68
CA VAL A 2 -11.89 -0.16 -3.93
C VAL A 2 -11.57 -0.08 -5.42
N SER A 3 -12.25 0.77 -6.17
CA SER A 3 -11.92 1.01 -7.57
C SER A 3 -10.74 1.99 -7.61
N ALA A 4 -9.59 1.55 -8.08
CA ALA A 4 -8.41 2.38 -8.26
C ALA A 4 -8.53 3.13 -9.60
N SER A 5 -9.14 4.31 -9.57
CA SER A 5 -9.32 5.14 -10.77
C SER A 5 -8.96 6.58 -10.45
N GLY A 6 -7.87 7.08 -11.04
CA GLY A 6 -7.37 8.44 -10.80
C GLY A 6 -6.15 8.74 -11.67
N THR A 7 -5.62 9.97 -11.60
CA THR A 7 -4.35 10.27 -12.27
C THR A 7 -3.25 9.38 -11.72
N ASN A 8 -2.47 8.72 -12.60
CA ASN A 8 -1.40 7.81 -12.20
C ASN A 8 -1.90 6.63 -11.36
N THR A 9 -3.12 6.15 -11.62
CA THR A 9 -3.72 5.00 -10.92
C THR A 9 -4.65 4.23 -11.85
N ASP A 10 -4.26 3.01 -12.19
CA ASP A 10 -5.08 2.04 -12.90
C ASP A 10 -5.23 0.69 -12.15
N THR A 11 -4.34 0.44 -11.19
CA THR A 11 -4.20 -0.82 -10.48
C THR A 11 -3.75 -0.56 -9.04
N TYR A 12 -4.02 -1.51 -8.14
CA TYR A 12 -3.51 -1.49 -6.78
C TYR A 12 -3.06 -2.90 -6.36
N VAL A 13 -2.20 -2.95 -5.34
CA VAL A 13 -1.87 -4.18 -4.62
C VAL A 13 -2.56 -4.11 -3.27
N GLU A 14 -3.38 -5.11 -2.97
CA GLU A 14 -4.02 -5.26 -1.66
C GLU A 14 -3.24 -6.25 -0.81
N LEU A 15 -2.85 -5.81 0.38
CA LEU A 15 -2.26 -6.69 1.40
C LEU A 15 -3.29 -6.91 2.50
N SER A 16 -3.53 -8.16 2.85
CA SER A 16 -4.38 -8.55 3.95
C SER A 16 -3.66 -9.55 4.86
N PHE A 17 -4.07 -9.57 6.13
CA PHE A 17 -3.51 -10.47 7.13
C PHE A 17 -4.50 -11.61 7.38
N SER A 18 -3.99 -12.85 7.40
CA SER A 18 -4.77 -14.00 7.83
C SER A 18 -5.15 -13.89 9.30
N SER A 19 -6.16 -14.65 9.73
CA SER A 19 -6.50 -14.77 11.16
C SER A 19 -5.34 -15.29 12.02
N SER A 20 -4.41 -16.05 11.44
CA SER A 20 -3.20 -16.55 12.11
C SER A 20 -2.10 -15.50 12.31
N ALA A 21 -2.22 -14.30 11.72
CA ALA A 21 -1.27 -13.20 11.93
C ALA A 21 -1.31 -12.62 13.35
N GLY A 22 -2.39 -12.89 14.10
CA GLY A 22 -2.54 -12.46 15.49
C GLY A 22 -3.10 -11.03 15.62
N SER A 23 -2.71 -10.35 16.70
CA SER A 23 -3.22 -9.01 17.04
C SER A 23 -2.07 -8.07 17.37
N LEU A 24 -2.21 -6.81 16.99
CA LEU A 24 -1.27 -5.76 17.33
C LEU A 24 -1.79 -4.99 18.55
N ALA A 25 -1.02 -4.95 19.63
CA ALA A 25 -1.40 -4.22 20.84
C ALA A 25 -1.38 -2.69 20.61
N PRO A 26 -2.13 -1.89 21.39
CA PRO A 26 -2.08 -0.44 21.29
C PRO A 26 -0.65 0.10 21.43
N GLY A 27 -0.22 0.94 20.48
CA GLY A 27 1.12 1.52 20.45
C GLY A 27 2.23 0.59 19.93
N ALA A 28 1.93 -0.69 19.68
CA ALA A 28 2.87 -1.58 18.98
C ALA A 28 2.85 -1.33 17.47
N THR A 29 3.94 -1.72 16.80
CA THR A 29 4.12 -1.54 15.36
C THR A 29 4.50 -2.87 14.71
N LEU A 30 4.13 -3.02 13.44
CA LEU A 30 4.57 -4.11 12.57
C LEU A 30 5.20 -3.50 11.31
N GLU A 31 6.29 -4.10 10.86
CA GLU A 31 6.88 -3.81 9.55
C GLU A 31 6.43 -4.86 8.53
N VAL A 32 6.02 -4.41 7.35
CA VAL A 32 5.69 -5.28 6.21
C VAL A 32 6.57 -4.91 5.04
N GLN A 33 7.45 -5.82 4.65
CA GLN A 33 8.30 -5.68 3.47
C GLN A 33 7.88 -6.69 2.39
N THR A 34 7.55 -6.18 1.21
CA THR A 34 7.11 -7.01 0.08
C THR A 34 7.69 -6.52 -1.24
N ARG A 35 7.57 -7.35 -2.29
CA ARG A 35 7.92 -7.03 -3.67
C ARG A 35 6.87 -7.64 -4.59
N VAL A 36 6.56 -6.92 -5.67
CA VAL A 36 5.66 -7.37 -6.73
C VAL A 36 6.36 -7.20 -8.06
N ASN A 37 6.24 -8.20 -8.93
CA ASN A 37 6.74 -8.15 -10.30
C ASN A 37 5.67 -8.66 -11.28
N LYS A 38 5.75 -8.21 -12.53
CA LYS A 38 4.98 -8.82 -13.62
C LYS A 38 5.46 -10.25 -13.84
N SER A 39 4.57 -11.15 -14.27
CA SER A 39 4.90 -12.56 -14.52
C SER A 39 6.03 -12.74 -15.55
N ASP A 40 6.13 -11.82 -16.50
CA ASP A 40 7.16 -11.79 -17.54
C ASP A 40 8.43 -11.00 -17.15
N TRP A 41 8.49 -10.47 -15.92
CA TRP A 41 9.59 -9.64 -15.43
C TRP A 41 9.86 -8.36 -16.24
N SER A 42 8.92 -7.92 -17.08
CA SER A 42 9.05 -6.64 -17.76
C SER A 42 9.03 -5.47 -16.77
N ASN A 43 9.63 -4.35 -17.17
CA ASN A 43 9.82 -3.20 -16.30
C ASN A 43 8.49 -2.50 -15.95
N TYR A 44 8.46 -1.88 -14.78
CA TYR A 44 7.50 -0.83 -14.43
C TYR A 44 8.13 0.55 -14.65
N ASN A 45 7.29 1.56 -14.90
CA ASN A 45 7.66 2.94 -14.62
C ASN A 45 7.06 3.29 -13.26
N GLN A 46 7.89 3.60 -12.26
CA GLN A 46 7.40 3.95 -10.93
C GLN A 46 7.06 5.44 -10.80
N SER A 47 7.56 6.29 -11.72
CA SER A 47 7.34 7.73 -11.64
C SER A 47 5.88 8.14 -11.86
N ASN A 48 5.06 7.25 -12.42
CA ASN A 48 3.63 7.42 -12.66
C ASN A 48 2.77 6.50 -11.79
N ASP A 49 3.29 6.06 -10.64
CA ASP A 49 2.52 5.32 -9.64
C ASP A 49 2.10 6.27 -8.51
N TYR A 50 0.79 6.37 -8.24
CA TYR A 50 0.26 7.28 -7.20
C TYR A 50 0.93 7.12 -5.84
N SER A 51 1.16 5.87 -5.42
CA SER A 51 1.72 5.53 -4.11
C SER A 51 3.25 5.58 -4.05
N PHE A 52 3.95 5.81 -5.17
CA PHE A 52 5.41 5.82 -5.19
C PHE A 52 6.00 7.08 -4.54
N ASN A 53 7.07 6.90 -3.76
CA ASN A 53 7.82 7.98 -3.14
C ASN A 53 9.32 7.79 -3.42
N ALA A 54 9.85 8.57 -4.37
CA ALA A 54 11.23 8.45 -4.81
C ALA A 54 12.26 9.04 -3.83
N SER A 55 11.84 9.89 -2.89
CA SER A 55 12.75 10.63 -2.00
C SER A 55 12.88 10.03 -0.60
N ALA A 56 11.94 9.19 -0.18
CA ALA A 56 11.99 8.55 1.12
C ALA A 56 13.07 7.46 1.18
N THR A 57 14.05 7.64 2.07
CA THR A 57 15.08 6.63 2.39
C THR A 57 14.90 6.01 3.77
N ASN A 58 13.88 6.45 4.52
CA ASN A 58 13.49 5.97 5.85
C ASN A 58 11.95 5.94 5.92
N PHE A 59 11.39 5.33 6.97
CA PHE A 59 9.96 5.42 7.23
C PHE A 59 9.51 6.88 7.36
N VAL A 60 8.42 7.21 6.67
CA VAL A 60 7.75 8.51 6.71
C VAL A 60 6.24 8.28 6.72
N ASP A 61 5.50 9.22 7.30
CA ASP A 61 4.05 9.25 7.14
C ASP A 61 3.72 9.51 5.67
N TRP A 62 3.09 8.53 5.02
CA TRP A 62 2.76 8.58 3.61
C TRP A 62 1.27 8.35 3.38
N ASN A 63 0.56 9.42 3.06
CA ASN A 63 -0.90 9.38 2.91
C ASN A 63 -1.35 8.93 1.50
N LYS A 64 -0.43 8.63 0.58
CA LYS A 64 -0.77 8.06 -0.73
C LYS A 64 -0.79 6.51 -0.72
N VAL A 65 -0.70 5.92 0.46
CA VAL A 65 -1.02 4.51 0.72
C VAL A 65 -2.18 4.49 1.70
N THR A 66 -3.20 3.68 1.43
CA THR A 66 -4.41 3.62 2.25
C THR A 66 -4.41 2.42 3.20
N GLY A 67 -4.87 2.62 4.43
CA GLY A 67 -5.04 1.55 5.43
C GLY A 67 -6.51 1.39 5.83
N TYR A 68 -6.97 0.15 5.94
CA TYR A 68 -8.36 -0.17 6.29
C TYR A 68 -8.44 -1.10 7.49
N ILE A 69 -9.41 -0.86 8.38
CA ILE A 69 -9.77 -1.75 9.48
C ILE A 69 -11.24 -2.13 9.31
N SER A 70 -11.53 -3.43 9.24
CA SER A 70 -12.89 -3.95 9.03
C SER A 70 -13.60 -3.30 7.83
N GLY A 71 -12.87 -3.07 6.73
CA GLY A 71 -13.37 -2.46 5.50
C GLY A 71 -13.54 -0.93 5.53
N SER A 72 -13.29 -0.27 6.67
CA SER A 72 -13.37 1.19 6.80
C SER A 72 -11.99 1.84 6.65
N LEU A 73 -11.88 2.92 5.87
CA LEU A 73 -10.64 3.67 5.70
C LEU A 73 -10.23 4.32 7.03
N GLN A 74 -9.00 4.07 7.46
CA GLN A 74 -8.42 4.63 8.69
C GLN A 74 -7.20 5.52 8.42
N TRP A 75 -6.54 5.35 7.27
CA TRP A 75 -5.35 6.12 6.89
C TRP A 75 -5.29 6.35 5.39
N GLY A 76 -4.73 7.50 4.99
CA GLY A 76 -4.41 7.82 3.61
C GLY A 76 -5.58 8.40 2.82
N ILE A 77 -5.30 8.69 1.56
CA ILE A 77 -6.20 9.29 0.58
C ILE A 77 -6.23 8.35 -0.62
N ALA A 78 -7.42 7.86 -0.98
CA ALA A 78 -7.59 7.10 -2.20
C ALA A 78 -7.48 8.04 -3.42
N PRO A 79 -6.96 7.56 -4.57
CA PRO A 79 -6.95 8.29 -5.83
C PRO A 79 -8.32 8.77 -6.31
#